data_AF-A0A6J2XSQ1-F1
#
_entry.id   AF-A0A6J2XSQ1-F1
#
_cell.length_a   1.000
_cell.length_b   1.000
_cell.length_c   1.000
_cell.angle_alpha   90.00
_cell.angle_beta   90.00
_cell.angle_gamma   90.00
#
_symmetry.space_group_name_H-M   'P 1'
#
loop_
_entity.id
_entity.type
_entity.pdbx_description
1 polymer ?
#
loop_
_entity_poly.entity_id
_entity_poly.type
_entity_poly.pdbx_seq_one_letter_code
_entity_poly.pdbx_strand_id
1 'polypeptide(L)'
;MSTANPSYKPSEGKREEFRKYLEKNGVMDALTKVLVNLYEEIDKPDDALEYIRDKLAVIAGIETYKQIQTKLMEAEEKIKELEGQIQPGGAAEEGVPLEGEGSATHQPSDEPAQVEGTSEKVPDENEPVVQEENQEDQ
;
A
#
# COMPACT_ATOMS: atom_id res chain seq x y z
N MET A 1 14.98 5.80 18.51
CA MET A 1 14.28 4.51 18.30
C MET A 1 15.16 3.66 17.42
N SER A 2 15.74 2.58 17.94
CA SER A 2 16.72 1.75 17.23
C SER A 2 16.02 0.48 16.74
N THR A 3 15.61 0.44 15.48
CA THR A 3 15.08 -0.78 14.84
C THR A 3 16.23 -1.59 14.29
N ALA A 4 17.04 -2.18 15.19
CA ALA A 4 17.97 -3.21 14.79
C ALA A 4 17.18 -4.51 14.63
N ASN A 5 16.98 -4.94 13.38
CA ASN A 5 16.43 -6.26 13.10
C ASN A 5 17.52 -7.28 13.46
N PRO A 6 17.34 -8.13 14.50
CA PRO A 6 18.35 -9.12 14.87
C PRO A 6 18.60 -9.99 13.65
N SER A 7 19.88 -10.08 13.22
CA SER A 7 20.36 -10.77 12.02
C SER A 7 19.56 -12.04 11.70
N TYR A 8 18.45 -11.90 10.96
CA TYR A 8 17.60 -12.99 10.56
C TYR A 8 18.34 -13.72 9.45
N LYS A 9 18.88 -14.90 9.77
CA LYS A 9 19.44 -15.83 8.79
C LYS A 9 18.37 -16.87 8.50
N PRO A 10 17.55 -16.68 7.44
CA PRO A 10 16.58 -17.70 7.05
C PRO A 10 17.31 -19.01 6.75
N SER A 11 16.67 -20.14 7.07
CA SER A 11 17.18 -21.46 6.69
C SER A 11 17.30 -21.57 5.16
N GLU A 12 18.18 -22.44 4.68
CA GLU A 12 18.36 -22.67 3.23
C GLU A 12 17.04 -23.03 2.54
N GLY A 13 16.16 -23.81 3.18
CA GLY A 13 14.83 -24.10 2.66
C GLY A 13 13.97 -22.84 2.44
N LYS A 14 13.91 -21.94 3.43
CA LYS A 14 13.16 -20.66 3.31
C LYS A 14 13.76 -19.74 2.24
N ARG A 15 15.09 -19.74 2.08
CA ARG A 15 15.78 -18.98 1.03
C ARG A 15 15.43 -19.48 -0.35
N GLU A 16 15.43 -20.80 -0.54
CA GLU A 16 15.11 -21.45 -1.80
C GLU A 16 13.65 -21.25 -2.20
N GLU A 17 12.71 -21.38 -1.25
CA GLU A 17 11.30 -21.09 -1.48
C GLU A 17 11.07 -19.65 -1.94
N PHE A 18 11.74 -18.68 -1.29
CA PHE A 18 11.65 -17.28 -1.68
C PHE A 18 12.25 -17.03 -3.07
N ARG A 19 13.39 -17.65 -3.38
CA ARG A 19 13.98 -17.58 -4.72
C ARG A 19 13.02 -18.11 -5.79
N LYS A 20 12.45 -19.29 -5.59
CA LYS A 20 11.45 -19.88 -6.50
C LYS A 20 10.23 -18.98 -6.65
N TYR A 21 9.79 -18.33 -5.59
CA TYR A 21 8.72 -17.34 -5.65
C TYR A 21 9.08 -16.17 -6.56
N LEU A 22 10.27 -15.57 -6.41
CA LEU A 22 10.70 -14.47 -7.26
C LEU A 22 10.84 -14.88 -8.74
N GLU A 23 11.36 -16.08 -8.99
CA GLU A 23 11.48 -16.63 -10.34
C GLU A 23 10.09 -16.89 -10.97
N LYS A 24 9.19 -17.55 -10.22
CA LYS A 24 7.82 -17.85 -10.68
C LYS A 24 7.02 -16.59 -11.02
N ASN A 25 7.20 -15.51 -10.25
CA ASN A 25 6.51 -14.25 -10.47
C ASN A 25 7.25 -13.30 -11.44
N GLY A 26 8.34 -13.75 -12.06
CA GLY A 26 9.09 -12.96 -13.04
C GLY A 26 9.88 -11.78 -12.46
N VAL A 27 9.99 -11.67 -11.13
CA VAL A 27 10.72 -10.57 -10.48
C VAL A 27 12.21 -10.62 -10.85
N MET A 28 12.80 -11.82 -10.88
CA MET A 28 14.21 -11.99 -11.26
C MET A 28 14.48 -11.54 -12.69
N ASP A 29 13.59 -11.88 -13.63
CA ASP A 29 13.69 -11.49 -15.04
C ASP A 29 13.52 -9.97 -15.20
N ALA A 30 12.52 -9.38 -14.55
CA ALA A 30 12.29 -7.94 -14.55
C ALA A 30 13.52 -7.17 -14.02
N LEU A 31 14.05 -7.56 -12.86
CA LEU A 31 15.25 -6.93 -12.29
C LEU A 31 16.46 -7.08 -13.20
N THR A 32 16.66 -8.28 -13.77
CA THR A 32 17.77 -8.52 -14.71
C THR A 32 17.67 -7.59 -15.92
N LYS A 33 16.48 -7.48 -16.55
CA LYS A 33 16.26 -6.59 -17.69
C LYS A 33 16.53 -5.12 -17.36
N VAL A 34 16.04 -4.64 -16.21
CA VAL A 34 16.27 -3.24 -15.81
C VAL A 34 17.76 -2.96 -15.58
N LEU A 35 18.48 -3.87 -14.93
CA LEU A 35 19.91 -3.73 -14.69
C LEU A 35 20.73 -3.80 -15.97
N VAL A 36 20.34 -4.66 -16.93
CA VAL A 36 20.97 -4.72 -18.25
C VAL A 36 20.72 -3.42 -19.01
N ASN A 37 19.48 -2.93 -19.05
CA ASN A 37 19.16 -1.65 -19.70
C ASN A 37 19.98 -0.49 -19.09
N LEU A 38 20.05 -0.45 -17.75
CA LEU A 38 20.86 0.56 -17.05
C LEU A 38 22.34 0.41 -17.37
N TYR A 39 22.86 -0.81 -17.54
CA TYR A 39 24.26 -1.07 -17.91
C TYR A 39 24.56 -0.67 -19.36
N GLU A 40 23.62 -0.87 -20.28
CA GLU A 40 23.77 -0.55 -21.70
C GLU A 40 23.53 0.94 -22.03
N GLU A 41 22.88 1.69 -21.14
CA GLU A 41 22.60 3.12 -21.33
C GLU A 41 23.91 3.90 -21.53
N ILE A 42 24.04 4.56 -22.70
CA ILE A 42 25.27 5.29 -23.07
C ILE A 42 25.43 6.54 -22.19
N ASP A 43 24.31 7.23 -21.94
CA ASP A 43 24.24 8.38 -21.05
C ASP A 43 23.61 7.96 -19.73
N LYS A 44 24.45 7.71 -18.72
CA LYS A 44 23.95 7.20 -17.43
C LYS A 44 23.05 8.23 -16.78
N PRO A 45 21.84 7.84 -16.31
CA PRO A 45 20.96 8.77 -15.62
C PRO A 45 21.64 9.27 -14.33
N ASP A 46 21.50 10.57 -14.04
CA ASP A 46 21.98 11.17 -12.79
C ASP A 46 21.35 10.50 -11.55
N ASP A 47 20.07 10.12 -11.66
CA ASP A 47 19.35 9.33 -10.66
C ASP A 47 19.02 7.93 -11.19
N ALA A 48 19.90 6.98 -10.90
CA ALA A 48 19.74 5.58 -11.26
C ALA A 48 18.54 4.91 -10.56
N LEU A 49 18.16 5.34 -9.35
CA LEU A 49 17.04 4.75 -8.62
C LEU A 49 15.70 5.18 -9.23
N GLU A 50 15.59 6.44 -9.62
CA GLU A 50 14.45 6.92 -10.41
C GLU A 50 14.34 6.14 -11.73
N TYR A 51 15.44 5.95 -12.46
CA TYR A 51 15.43 5.15 -13.69
C TYR A 51 14.93 3.73 -13.45
N ILE A 52 15.44 3.05 -12.42
CA ILE A 52 15.04 1.68 -12.08
C ILE A 52 13.53 1.63 -11.75
N ARG A 53 13.05 2.56 -10.90
CA ARG A 53 11.64 2.67 -10.52
C ARG A 53 10.75 2.85 -11.76
N ASP A 54 11.12 3.78 -12.64
CA ASP A 54 10.32 4.09 -13.82
C ASP A 54 10.32 2.92 -14.82
N LYS A 55 11.45 2.24 -15.02
CA LYS A 55 11.50 1.02 -15.86
C LYS A 55 10.71 -0.14 -15.27
N LEU A 56 10.74 -0.32 -13.95
CA LEU A 56 9.91 -1.34 -13.28
C LEU A 56 8.41 -1.02 -13.41
N ALA A 57 8.02 0.25 -13.31
CA ALA A 57 6.64 0.68 -13.53
C ALA A 57 6.17 0.31 -14.96
N VAL A 58 7.01 0.58 -15.95
CA VAL A 58 6.74 0.21 -17.35
C VAL A 58 6.63 -1.31 -17.52
N ILE A 59 7.53 -2.10 -16.94
CA ILE A 59 7.47 -3.57 -16.99
C ILE A 59 6.18 -4.10 -16.33
N ALA A 60 5.76 -3.50 -15.22
CA ALA A 60 4.54 -3.86 -14.51
C ALA A 60 3.26 -3.34 -15.21
N GLY A 61 3.38 -2.56 -16.29
CA GLY A 61 2.23 -2.00 -17.00
C GLY A 61 1.47 -0.93 -16.20
N ILE A 62 2.15 -0.29 -15.24
CA ILE A 62 1.59 0.79 -14.44
C ILE A 62 2.20 2.13 -14.84
N GLU A 63 1.50 3.21 -14.48
CA GLU A 63 1.99 4.56 -14.77
C GLU A 63 3.16 4.93 -13.88
N THR A 64 4.16 5.61 -14.46
CA THR A 64 5.28 6.17 -13.72
C THR A 64 4.82 7.31 -12.81
N TYR A 65 5.60 7.59 -11.77
CA TYR A 65 5.34 8.71 -10.87
C TYR A 65 5.19 10.04 -11.63
N LYS A 66 6.08 10.28 -12.62
CA LYS A 66 6.03 11.47 -13.47
C LYS A 66 4.73 11.58 -14.25
N GLN A 67 4.26 10.48 -14.85
CA GLN A 67 2.98 10.47 -15.58
C GLN A 67 1.80 10.81 -14.66
N ILE A 68 1.79 10.25 -13.44
CA ILE A 68 0.75 10.53 -12.45
C ILE A 68 0.78 12.00 -12.04
N GLN A 69 1.97 12.56 -11.78
CA GLN A 69 2.12 13.98 -11.47
C GLN A 69 1.64 14.89 -12.60
N THR A 70 1.99 14.58 -13.85
CA THR A 70 1.51 15.33 -15.01
C THR A 70 -0.02 15.31 -15.09
N LYS A 71 -0.64 14.14 -14.95
CA LYS A 71 -2.11 14.04 -14.95
C LYS A 71 -2.78 14.80 -13.82
N LEU A 72 -2.17 14.78 -12.63
CA LEU A 72 -2.66 15.52 -11.48
C LEU A 72 -2.62 17.02 -11.76
N MET A 73 -1.50 17.53 -12.27
CA MET A 73 -1.35 18.94 -12.65
C MET A 73 -2.37 19.35 -13.73
N GLU A 74 -2.54 18.55 -14.79
CA GLU A 74 -3.52 18.82 -15.84
C GLU A 74 -4.97 18.79 -15.32
N ALA A 75 -5.28 17.89 -14.38
CA ALA A 75 -6.60 17.82 -13.76
C ALA A 75 -6.87 19.04 -12.87
N GLU A 76 -5.89 19.45 -12.06
CA GLU A 76 -5.98 20.66 -11.24
C GLU A 76 -6.14 21.92 -12.08
N GLU A 77 -5.41 22.02 -13.20
CA GLU A 77 -5.54 23.14 -14.14
C GLU A 77 -6.93 23.20 -14.77
N LYS A 78 -7.48 22.06 -15.21
CA LYS A 78 -8.85 21.97 -15.74
C LYS A 78 -9.90 22.32 -14.69
N ILE A 79 -9.73 21.87 -13.44
CA ILE A 79 -10.63 22.25 -12.34
C ILE A 79 -10.64 23.77 -12.18
N LYS A 80 -9.46 24.40 -12.11
CA LYS A 80 -9.34 25.85 -11.99
C LYS A 80 -9.95 26.61 -13.17
N GLU A 81 -9.76 26.12 -14.39
CA GLU A 81 -10.35 26.70 -15.59
C GLU A 81 -11.88 26.65 -15.55
N LEU A 82 -12.43 25.48 -15.24
CA LEU A 82 -13.88 25.26 -15.17
C LEU A 82 -14.51 26.07 -14.02
N GLU A 83 -13.87 26.14 -12.85
CA GLU A 83 -14.30 27.00 -11.75
C GLU A 83 -14.34 28.49 -12.15
N GLY A 84 -13.36 28.94 -12.93
CA GLY A 84 -13.35 30.28 -13.50
C GLY A 84 -14.50 30.53 -14.49
N GLN A 85 -14.89 29.54 -15.28
CA GLN A 85 -16.03 29.61 -16.20
C GLN A 85 -17.39 29.52 -15.48
N ILE A 86 -17.45 28.89 -14.31
CA ILE A 86 -18.65 28.74 -13.46
C ILE A 86 -18.82 29.93 -12.49
N GLN A 87 -17.97 30.97 -12.55
CA GLN A 87 -18.28 32.27 -11.94
C GLN A 87 -18.95 33.21 -12.96
N PRO A 88 -20.28 33.11 -13.20
CA PRO A 88 -21.03 34.24 -13.73
C PRO A 88 -21.26 35.25 -12.59
N GLY A 89 -21.29 36.54 -12.93
CA GLY A 89 -21.45 37.64 -11.97
C GLY A 89 -22.52 37.40 -10.89
N GLY A 90 -22.09 37.55 -9.64
CA GLY A 90 -22.93 37.50 -8.45
C GLY A 90 -22.22 38.18 -7.29
N ALA A 91 -21.89 39.47 -7.47
CA ALA A 91 -21.53 40.36 -6.37
C ALA A 91 -22.76 41.23 -6.02
N ALA A 92 -23.00 41.38 -4.72
CA ALA A 92 -24.06 42.14 -4.04
C ALA A 92 -25.44 41.41 -3.98
N GLU A 93 -26.10 41.24 -2.83
CA GLU A 93 -26.22 42.13 -1.68
C GLU A 93 -26.29 41.41 -0.32
N GLU A 94 -25.74 42.10 0.67
CA GLU A 94 -26.25 42.40 2.01
C GLU A 94 -27.05 41.36 2.82
N GLY A 95 -26.69 41.33 4.11
CA GLY A 95 -27.12 40.32 5.06
C GLY A 95 -28.49 40.54 5.67
N VAL A 96 -28.92 39.54 6.41
CA VAL A 96 -29.65 39.71 7.66
C VAL A 96 -29.42 38.48 8.54
N PRO A 97 -29.01 38.65 9.81
CA PRO A 97 -28.96 37.58 10.78
C PRO A 97 -30.37 37.28 11.27
N LEU A 98 -30.78 36.02 11.26
CA LEU A 98 -31.98 35.59 11.96
C LEU A 98 -31.56 34.64 13.07
N GLU A 99 -31.28 35.25 14.22
CA GLU A 99 -31.47 34.60 15.52
C GLU A 99 -32.95 34.23 15.65
N GLY A 100 -33.18 33.00 16.10
CA GLY A 100 -34.50 32.46 16.39
C GLY A 100 -34.35 31.31 17.37
N GLU A 101 -34.15 31.66 18.64
CA GLU A 101 -34.20 30.75 19.76
C GLU A 101 -35.54 30.02 19.83
N GLY A 102 -35.50 28.73 20.17
CA GLY A 102 -36.69 27.89 20.28
C GLY A 102 -36.37 26.55 20.90
N SER A 103 -35.95 26.59 22.16
CA SER A 103 -35.76 25.46 23.07
C SER A 103 -36.96 24.51 23.10
N ALA A 104 -36.71 23.21 22.89
CA ALA A 104 -37.50 22.14 23.51
C ALA A 104 -36.58 20.96 23.85
N THR A 105 -36.13 20.98 25.09
CA THR A 105 -35.61 19.90 25.92
C THR A 105 -36.22 18.51 25.66
N HIS A 106 -35.37 17.50 25.45
CA HIS A 106 -35.59 16.17 26.05
C HIS A 106 -34.28 15.40 26.25
N GLN A 107 -33.87 15.32 27.50
CA GLN A 107 -32.97 14.33 28.13
C GLN A 107 -33.59 14.04 29.51
N PRO A 108 -33.25 12.97 30.24
CA PRO A 108 -32.47 11.75 29.92
C PRO A 108 -33.15 10.45 30.46
N SER A 109 -32.50 9.29 30.28
CA SER A 109 -32.43 8.08 31.18
C SER A 109 -32.06 6.86 30.30
N ASP A 110 -30.81 6.39 30.30
CA ASP A 110 -30.22 5.37 31.21
C ASP A 110 -30.76 3.93 31.01
N GLU A 111 -29.97 3.06 30.35
CA GLU A 111 -29.39 1.85 30.97
C GLU A 111 -28.32 1.19 30.07
N PRO A 112 -27.35 0.44 30.65
CA PRO A 112 -26.05 0.15 30.06
C PRO A 112 -25.96 -1.27 29.46
N ALA A 113 -24.99 -1.48 28.57
CA ALA A 113 -24.45 -2.81 28.34
C ALA A 113 -22.93 -2.73 28.17
N GLN A 114 -22.24 -3.22 29.19
CA GLN A 114 -20.82 -3.59 29.18
C GLN A 114 -20.65 -4.86 28.36
N VAL A 115 -19.61 -4.94 27.53
CA VAL A 115 -18.93 -6.20 27.21
C VAL A 115 -17.43 -5.95 27.40
N GLU A 116 -16.95 -6.31 28.58
CA GLU A 116 -15.55 -6.64 28.85
C GLU A 116 -15.32 -8.14 28.64
N GLY A 117 -14.12 -8.52 28.17
CA GLY A 117 -13.50 -9.83 28.34
C GLY A 117 -14.17 -10.99 27.60
N THR A 118 -13.49 -12.00 27.06
CA THR A 118 -12.36 -12.71 27.65
C THR A 118 -11.50 -13.37 26.56
N SER A 119 -10.22 -13.48 26.89
CA SER A 119 -9.23 -14.35 26.26
C SER A 119 -9.64 -15.82 26.41
N GLU A 120 -9.56 -16.63 25.35
CA GLU A 120 -9.38 -18.07 25.49
C GLU A 120 -8.46 -18.62 24.38
N LYS A 121 -7.16 -18.65 24.73
CA LYS A 121 -6.20 -19.76 24.55
C LYS A 121 -6.43 -20.71 23.36
N VAL A 122 -5.63 -20.56 22.32
CA VAL A 122 -5.40 -21.63 21.32
C VAL A 122 -4.31 -22.57 21.87
N PRO A 123 -4.54 -23.89 21.96
CA PRO A 123 -3.55 -24.83 22.46
C PRO A 123 -2.38 -25.05 21.50
N ASP A 124 -1.21 -25.16 22.11
CA ASP A 124 0.03 -25.71 21.59
C ASP A 124 -0.12 -27.22 21.42
N GLU A 125 0.03 -27.72 20.19
CA GLU A 125 0.24 -29.15 19.93
C GLU A 125 1.50 -29.31 19.07
N ASN A 126 2.64 -29.25 19.76
CA ASN A 126 3.84 -29.95 19.37
C ASN A 126 3.72 -31.42 19.84
N GLU A 127 3.36 -32.34 18.94
CA GLU A 127 3.65 -33.77 19.12
C GLU A 127 4.24 -34.40 17.84
N PRO A 128 5.12 -35.40 18.00
CA PRO A 128 6.04 -35.85 16.96
C PRO A 128 5.35 -36.75 15.93
N VAL A 129 5.70 -36.58 14.66
CA VAL A 129 5.32 -37.52 13.59
C VAL A 129 6.00 -38.86 13.86
N VAL A 130 5.18 -39.84 14.25
CA VAL A 130 5.57 -41.25 14.36
C VAL A 130 5.95 -41.74 12.97
N GLN A 131 7.17 -42.25 12.83
CA GLN A 131 7.63 -42.96 11.65
C GLN A 131 6.91 -44.30 11.58
N GLU A 132 6.06 -44.51 10.58
CA GLU A 132 5.55 -45.83 10.25
C GLU A 132 6.60 -46.52 9.37
N GLU A 133 7.32 -47.46 9.99
CA GLU A 133 8.20 -48.43 9.34
C GLU A 133 7.40 -49.23 8.29
N ASN A 134 7.64 -48.97 7.00
CA ASN A 134 7.38 -49.96 5.97
C ASN A 134 8.53 -50.97 6.01
N GLN A 135 8.28 -52.11 6.67
CA GLN A 135 9.10 -53.31 6.54
C GLN A 135 8.94 -53.87 5.12
N GLU A 136 10.03 -53.84 4.36
CA GLU A 136 10.36 -54.92 3.43
C GLU A 136 10.68 -56.16 4.27
N ASP A 137 9.91 -57.24 4.12
CA ASP A 137 10.52 -58.58 3.92
C ASP A 137 9.49 -59.62 3.45
N GLN A 138 9.87 -60.27 2.34
CA GLN A 138 9.43 -61.58 1.77
C GLN A 138 8.15 -61.67 0.95
#